data_AF-A0AB37HWD7-F1
#
_entry.id   AF-A0AB37HWD7-F1
#
_cell.length_a   1.000
_cell.length_b   1.000
_cell.length_c   1.000
_cell.angle_alpha   90.00
_cell.angle_beta   90.00
_cell.angle_gamma   90.00
#
_symmetry.space_group_name_H-M   'P 1'
#
loop_
_entity.id
_entity.type
_entity.pdbx_description
1 polymer ?
#
loop_
_entity_poly.entity_id
_entity_poly.type
_entity_poly.pdbx_seq_one_letter_code
_entity_poly.pdbx_strand_id
1 'polypeptide(L)'
;MDASNRKDKSFILNLLDEDFKEIGKSGRMIYKRDIEEGTLHTFDYEISDFIVEKIQKGIVLTTYELINKTDHITTKRSTLWIRKQSEWKMRFHQGTTVKK
;
A
#
# COMPACT_ATOMS: atom_id res chain seq x y z
N MET A 1 -11.81 -3.73 2.53
CA MET A 1 -11.64 -2.33 2.08
C MET A 1 -12.41 -2.19 0.78
N ASP A 2 -13.30 -1.22 0.67
CA ASP A 2 -14.04 -0.94 -0.56
C ASP A 2 -13.08 -0.34 -1.61
N ALA A 3 -13.16 -0.82 -2.86
CA ALA A 3 -12.39 -0.30 -3.98
C ALA A 3 -12.69 1.20 -4.25
N SER A 4 -13.88 1.68 -3.85
CA SER A 4 -14.29 3.07 -3.96
C SER A 4 -13.36 4.05 -3.23
N ASN A 5 -12.76 3.64 -2.10
CA ASN A 5 -11.83 4.47 -1.33
C ASN A 5 -10.55 4.84 -2.08
N ARG A 6 -10.19 4.10 -3.15
CA ARG A 6 -9.04 4.47 -4.01
C ARG A 6 -9.33 5.64 -4.94
N LYS A 7 -10.60 6.02 -5.13
CA LYS A 7 -10.99 7.19 -5.91
C LYS A 7 -10.85 8.48 -5.11
N ASP A 8 -10.88 8.38 -3.78
CA ASP A 8 -10.66 9.52 -2.91
C ASP A 8 -9.17 9.68 -2.61
N LYS A 9 -8.54 10.55 -3.40
CA LYS A 9 -7.15 10.91 -3.22
C LYS A 9 -6.86 11.48 -1.84
N SER A 10 -7.79 12.24 -1.26
CA SER A 10 -7.61 12.81 0.08
C SER A 10 -7.59 11.73 1.16
N PHE A 11 -8.43 10.71 1.02
CA PHE A 11 -8.42 9.53 1.90
C PHE A 11 -7.09 8.79 1.83
N ILE A 12 -6.57 8.54 0.61
CA ILE A 12 -5.26 7.90 0.42
C ILE A 12 -4.15 8.74 1.05
N LEU A 13 -4.10 10.04 0.76
CA LEU A 13 -3.07 10.93 1.29
C LEU A 13 -3.11 11.02 2.83
N ASN A 14 -4.30 10.95 3.44
CA ASN A 14 -4.44 10.90 4.89
C ASN A 14 -3.97 9.56 5.48
N LEU A 15 -3.98 8.47 4.70
CA LEU A 15 -3.45 7.18 5.14
C LEU A 15 -1.91 7.16 5.13
N LEU A 16 -1.27 8.04 4.37
CA LEU A 16 0.19 8.09 4.24
C LEU A 16 0.84 8.89 5.35
N ASP A 17 1.93 8.34 5.88
CA ASP A 17 2.81 9.09 6.77
C ASP A 17 3.50 10.24 6.02
N GLU A 18 3.86 11.32 6.73
CA GLU A 18 4.65 12.43 6.17
C GLU A 18 5.93 11.91 5.48
N ASP A 19 6.59 10.92 6.08
CA ASP A 19 7.82 10.35 5.53
C ASP A 19 7.57 9.11 4.65
N PHE A 20 6.35 8.92 4.11
CA PHE A 20 6.01 7.75 3.32
C PHE A 20 6.96 7.52 2.14
N LYS A 21 7.31 6.25 1.94
CA LYS A 21 8.13 5.77 0.82
C LYS A 21 7.52 4.51 0.22
N GLU A 22 7.48 4.45 -1.10
CA GLU A 22 7.12 3.25 -1.84
C GLU A 22 8.24 2.86 -2.82
N ILE A 23 8.51 1.57 -2.91
CA ILE A 23 9.27 1.00 -4.03
C ILE A 23 8.24 0.43 -5.01
N GLY A 24 8.04 1.14 -6.12
CA GLY A 24 7.13 0.72 -7.16
C GLY A 24 7.62 -0.54 -7.88
N LYS A 25 6.75 -1.19 -8.66
CA LYS A 25 7.09 -2.38 -9.47
C LYS A 25 8.31 -2.16 -10.38
N SER A 26 8.57 -0.93 -10.80
CA SER A 26 9.74 -0.54 -11.62
C SER A 26 11.05 -0.43 -10.84
N GLY A 27 11.02 -0.56 -9.51
CA GLY A 27 12.15 -0.28 -8.62
C GLY A 27 12.35 1.22 -8.32
N ARG A 28 11.53 2.11 -8.90
CA ARG A 28 11.58 3.54 -8.59
C ARG A 28 11.04 3.81 -7.18
N MET A 29 11.70 4.74 -6.49
CA MET A 29 11.20 5.31 -5.25
C MET A 29 10.06 6.30 -5.55
N ILE A 30 8.97 6.17 -4.81
CA ILE A 30 7.77 7.01 -4.86
C ILE A 30 7.57 7.57 -3.45
N TYR A 31 7.28 8.86 -3.35
CA TYR A 31 7.04 9.56 -2.09
C TYR A 31 5.61 10.11 -2.04
N LYS A 32 5.18 10.57 -0.86
CA LYS A 32 3.84 11.16 -0.68
C LYS A 32 3.52 12.26 -1.70
N ARG A 33 4.46 13.19 -1.95
CA ARG A 33 4.34 14.24 -2.98
C ARG A 33 4.06 13.72 -4.39
N ASP A 34 4.64 12.57 -4.75
CA ASP A 34 4.46 12.01 -6.10
C ASP A 34 3.03 11.45 -6.24
N ILE A 35 2.45 10.96 -5.15
CA ILE A 35 1.03 10.57 -5.09
C ILE A 35 0.15 11.82 -5.15
N GLU A 36 0.51 12.91 -4.46
CA GLU A 36 -0.21 14.21 -4.48
C GLU A 36 -0.28 14.83 -5.88
N GLU A 37 0.73 14.62 -6.71
CA GLU A 37 0.79 15.13 -8.09
C GLU A 37 0.22 14.11 -9.11
N GLY A 38 0.22 12.82 -8.77
CA GLY A 38 -0.15 11.72 -9.67
C GLY A 38 -1.65 11.44 -9.83
N THR A 39 -1.98 10.57 -10.79
CA THR A 39 -3.33 10.03 -10.98
C THR A 39 -3.46 8.67 -10.32
N LEU A 40 -4.57 8.45 -9.60
CA LEU A 40 -4.88 7.14 -9.02
C LEU A 40 -5.64 6.30 -10.05
N HIS A 41 -5.19 5.07 -10.25
CA HIS A 41 -5.87 4.10 -11.10
C HIS A 41 -6.69 3.14 -10.25
N THR A 42 -7.93 2.91 -10.66
CA THR A 42 -8.80 1.87 -10.08
C THR A 42 -8.69 0.61 -10.92
N PHE A 43 -8.27 -0.48 -10.28
CA PHE A 43 -8.38 -1.82 -10.84
C PHE A 43 -9.23 -2.68 -9.89
N ASP A 44 -9.73 -3.80 -10.41
CA ASP A 44 -10.36 -4.82 -9.58
C ASP A 44 -9.27 -5.66 -8.92
N TYR A 45 -9.28 -5.69 -7.58
CA TYR A 45 -8.22 -6.29 -6.79
C TYR A 45 -8.79 -7.25 -5.76
N GLU A 46 -8.14 -8.39 -5.62
CA GLU A 46 -8.37 -9.35 -4.54
C GLU A 46 -7.12 -9.47 -3.67
N ILE A 47 -7.32 -9.52 -2.36
CA ILE A 47 -6.25 -9.74 -1.38
C ILE A 47 -6.35 -11.17 -0.87
N SER A 48 -5.23 -11.89 -0.86
CA SER A 48 -5.10 -13.20 -0.22
C SER A 48 -3.88 -13.23 0.71
N ASP A 49 -3.79 -14.26 1.55
CA ASP A 49 -2.67 -14.53 2.45
C ASP A 49 -2.26 -13.32 3.32
N PHE A 50 -3.26 -12.63 3.85
CA PHE A 50 -3.05 -11.43 4.65
C PHE A 50 -2.53 -11.77 6.05
N ILE A 51 -1.27 -11.42 6.30
CA ILE A 51 -0.58 -11.64 7.56
C ILE A 51 -0.28 -10.30 8.20
N VAL A 52 -0.51 -10.21 9.51
CA VAL A 52 -0.14 -9.06 10.34
C VAL A 52 0.88 -9.50 11.39
N GLU A 53 2.06 -8.90 11.34
CA GLU A 53 3.12 -9.08 12.32
C GLU A 53 3.27 -7.82 13.18
N LYS A 54 3.16 -7.98 14.50
CA LYS A 54 3.37 -6.89 15.45
C LYS A 54 4.85 -6.81 15.80
N ILE A 55 5.55 -5.79 15.30
CA ILE A 55 6.96 -5.57 15.60
C ILE A 55 7.11 -4.99 17.00
N GLN A 56 6.34 -3.95 17.30
CA GLN A 56 6.27 -3.33 18.63
C GLN A 56 4.95 -2.58 18.81
N LYS A 57 4.73 -1.98 19.99
CA LYS A 57 3.55 -1.15 20.23
C LYS A 57 3.49 -0.02 19.18
N GLY A 58 2.40 0.01 18.42
CA GLY A 58 2.18 1.02 17.39
C GLY A 58 2.98 0.84 16.11
N ILE A 59 3.63 -0.30 15.89
CA ILE A 59 4.27 -0.64 14.60
C ILE A 59 3.88 -2.05 14.19
N VAL A 60 3.33 -2.18 12.98
CA VAL A 60 2.99 -3.49 12.40
C VAL A 60 3.51 -3.60 10.98
N LEU A 61 3.98 -4.80 10.62
CA LEU A 61 4.25 -5.19 9.25
C LEU A 61 3.06 -6.00 8.75
N THR A 62 2.54 -5.67 7.58
CA THR A 62 1.57 -6.51 6.89
C THR A 62 2.18 -7.05 5.62
N THR A 63 2.02 -8.35 5.38
CA THR A 63 2.34 -8.98 4.11
C THR A 63 1.10 -9.64 3.55
N TYR A 64 0.95 -9.61 2.23
CA TYR A 64 -0.21 -10.18 1.54
C TYR A 64 0.06 -10.33 0.05
N GLU A 65 -0.73 -11.15 -0.62
CA GLU A 65 -0.78 -11.16 -2.08
C GLU A 65 -1.90 -10.23 -2.56
N LEU A 66 -1.61 -9.45 -3.60
CA LEU A 66 -2.62 -8.71 -4.32
C LEU A 66 -2.71 -9.23 -5.75
N ILE A 67 -3.88 -9.74 -6.07
CA ILE A 67 -4.25 -10.24 -7.38
C ILE A 67 -5.01 -9.11 -8.09
N ASN A 68 -4.44 -8.59 -9.17
CA ASN A 68 -5.15 -7.69 -10.06
C ASN A 68 -5.98 -8.51 -11.04
N LYS A 69 -7.31 -8.46 -10.92
CA LYS A 69 -8.22 -9.20 -11.80
C LYS A 69 -8.33 -8.57 -13.19
N THR A 70 -7.93 -7.31 -13.33
CA THR A 70 -7.99 -6.58 -14.61
C THR A 70 -6.84 -6.96 -15.55
N ASP A 71 -5.61 -7.12 -15.04
CA ASP A 71 -4.42 -7.46 -15.84
C ASP A 71 -3.83 -8.85 -15.53
N HIS A 72 -4.45 -9.59 -14.60
CA HIS A 72 -4.03 -10.91 -14.11
C HIS A 72 -2.63 -10.95 -13.48
N ILE A 73 -2.10 -9.81 -13.04
CA ILE A 73 -0.81 -9.73 -12.37
C ILE A 73 -1.00 -9.94 -10.86
N THR A 74 -0.24 -10.88 -10.30
CA THR A 74 -0.14 -11.09 -8.85
C THR A 74 1.12 -10.42 -8.31
N THR A 75 0.98 -9.71 -7.21
CA THR A 75 2.10 -9.10 -6.48
C THR A 75 2.13 -9.56 -5.03
N LYS A 76 3.31 -9.91 -4.51
CA LYS A 76 3.52 -9.99 -3.06
C LYS A 76 3.78 -8.58 -2.55
N ARG A 77 3.05 -8.18 -1.51
CA ARG A 77 3.08 -6.84 -0.95
C ARG A 77 3.57 -6.87 0.49
N SER A 78 4.36 -5.87 0.82
CA SER A 78 4.84 -5.60 2.18
C SER A 78 4.52 -4.16 2.54
N THR A 79 3.95 -3.95 3.71
CA THR A 79 3.60 -2.61 4.17
C THR A 79 3.96 -2.44 5.64
N LEU A 80 4.74 -1.41 5.95
CA LEU A 80 5.01 -1.01 7.33
C LEU A 80 4.01 0.07 7.73
N TRP A 81 3.32 -0.18 8.83
CA TRP A 81 2.36 0.74 9.42
C TRP A 81 2.87 1.22 10.76
N ILE A 82 2.68 2.51 11.02
CA ILE A 82 2.98 3.14 12.31
C ILE A 82 1.73 3.83 12.84
N ARG A 83 1.56 3.83 14.16
CA ARG A 83 0.43 4.49 14.82
C ARG A 83 0.84 5.88 15.31
N LYS A 84 0.23 6.94 14.75
CA LYS A 84 0.43 8.34 15.15
C LYS A 84 -0.91 8.92 15.62
N GLN A 85 -0.92 9.54 16.81
CA GLN A 85 -2.13 10.17 17.38
C GLN A 85 -3.40 9.29 17.30
N SER A 86 -3.24 8.00 17.59
CA SER A 86 -4.26 6.94 17.51
C SER A 86 -4.62 6.42 16.11
N GLU A 87 -4.17 7.04 15.04
CA GLU A 87 -4.41 6.62 13.65
C GLU A 87 -3.25 5.76 13.11
N TRP A 88 -3.57 4.80 12.25
CA TRP A 88 -2.55 4.05 11.51
C TRP A 88 -2.17 4.82 10.24
N LYS A 89 -0.87 5.02 10.05
CA LYS A 89 -0.28 5.64 8.86
C LYS A 89 0.67 4.66 8.19
N MET A 90 0.62 4.62 6.87
CA MET A 90 1.53 3.82 6.05
C MET A 90 2.88 4.52 5.99
N ARG A 91 3.93 3.89 6.53
CA ARG A 91 5.29 4.44 6.55
C ARG A 91 6.14 3.96 5.38
N PHE A 92 5.88 2.74 4.91
CA PHE A 92 6.56 2.14 3.78
C PHE A 92 5.65 1.16 3.03
N HIS A 93 5.78 1.08 1.71
CA HIS A 93 5.11 0.09 0.87
C HIS A 93 6.04 -0.47 -0.23
N GLN A 94 5.89 -1.76 -0.54
CA GLN A 94 6.51 -2.35 -1.71
C GLN A 94 5.62 -3.45 -2.28
N GLY A 95 5.57 -3.53 -3.62
CA GLY A 95 4.95 -4.62 -4.35
C GLY A 95 5.93 -5.26 -5.31
N THR A 96 6.09 -6.59 -5.24
CA THR A 96 6.94 -7.36 -6.15
C THR A 96 6.10 -8.33 -6.95
N THR A 97 6.22 -8.29 -8.28
CA THR A 97 5.49 -9.20 -9.16
C THR A 97 5.96 -10.64 -8.94
N VAL A 98 5.00 -11.54 -8.74
CA VAL A 98 5.26 -12.98 -8.73
C VAL A 98 5.43 -13.43 -10.18
N LYS A 99 6.62 -13.90 -10.54
CA LYS A 99 6.80 -14.62 -11.82
C LYS A 99 6.28 -16.04 -11.62
N LYS A 100 5.36 -16.46 -12.50
CA LYS A 100 5.10 -17.88 -12.72
C LYS A 100 6.16 -18.42 -13.67
#